data_AF-A0A352WNI8-F1
#
_entry.id   AF-A0A352WNI8-F1
#
_cell.length_a   1.000
_cell.length_b   1.000
_cell.length_c   1.000
_cell.angle_alpha   90.00
_cell.angle_beta   90.00
_cell.angle_gamma   90.00
#
_symmetry.space_group_name_H-M   'P 1'
#
loop_
_entity.id
_entity.type
_entity.pdbx_description
1 polymer ?
#
loop_
_entity_poly.entity_id
_entity_poly.type
_entity_poly.pdbx_seq_one_letter_code
_entity_poly.pdbx_strand_id
1 'polypeptide(L)' 'APEIALSNPKGKTMKLSDLRGSLVLVDFWASWCGPCRRENPNVVNAYNKY' A
#
# COMPACT_ATOMS: atom_id res chain seq x y z
N ALA A 1 -7.03 -1.69 -12.64
CA ALA A 1 -7.69 -1.68 -11.33
C ALA A 1 -8.77 -0.59 -11.33
N PRO A 2 -9.85 -0.73 -10.54
CA PRO A 2 -10.82 0.36 -10.34
C PRO A 2 -10.13 1.61 -9.79
N GLU A 3 -10.74 2.78 -9.97
CA GLU A 3 -10.19 4.01 -9.40
C GLU A 3 -10.36 4.00 -7.87
N ILE A 4 -9.26 4.23 -7.16
CA ILE A 4 -9.23 4.35 -5.71
C ILE A 4 -8.65 5.72 -5.40
N ALA A 5 -9.47 6.57 -4.79
CA ALA A 5 -9.06 7.91 -4.37
C ALA A 5 -9.30 8.05 -2.86
N LEU A 6 -8.23 7.98 -2.08
CA LEU A 6 -8.30 8.02 -0.62
C LEU A 6 -7.32 9.04 -0.04
N SER A 7 -7.65 9.58 1.13
CA SER A 7 -6.74 10.44 1.87
C SER A 7 -5.58 9.62 2.44
N ASN A 8 -4.36 10.05 2.15
CA ASN A 8 -3.16 9.47 2.76
C ASN A 8 -2.97 9.99 4.20
N PRO A 9 -2.00 9.45 4.97
CA PRO A 9 -1.74 9.91 6.35
C PRO A 9 -1.32 11.39 6.48
N LYS A 10 -1.00 12.08 5.38
CA LYS A 10 -0.68 13.52 5.34
C LYS A 10 -1.90 14.38 5.00
N GLY A 11 -3.09 13.80 4.88
CA GLY A 11 -4.33 14.51 4.55
C GLY A 11 -4.48 14.88 3.07
N LYS A 12 -3.59 14.40 2.18
CA LYS A 12 -3.69 14.62 0.73
C LYS A 12 -4.42 13.45 0.08
N THR A 13 -5.38 13.75 -0.78
CA THR A 13 -6.01 12.73 -1.65
C THR A 13 -4.97 12.15 -2.60
N MET A 14 -4.79 10.84 -2.57
CA MET A 14 -3.95 10.07 -3.49
C MET A 14 -4.86 9.21 -4.37
N LYS A 15 -4.61 9.21 -5.68
CA LYS A 15 -5.33 8.36 -6.63
C LYS A 15 -4.46 7.19 -7.04
N LEU A 16 -5.06 6.02 -7.23
CA LEU A 16 -4.33 4.85 -7.72
C LEU A 16 -3.84 5.08 -9.17
N SER A 17 -4.59 5.86 -9.96
CA SER A 17 -4.17 6.24 -11.31
C SER A 17 -2.89 7.09 -11.35
N ASP A 18 -2.53 7.78 -10.26
CA ASP A 18 -1.28 8.56 -10.17
C ASP A 18 -0.03 7.65 -10.18
N LEU A 19 -0.18 6.36 -9.85
CA LEU A 19 0.91 5.36 -9.79
C LEU A 19 1.05 4.54 -11.08
N ARG A 20 0.34 4.90 -12.16
CA ARG A 20 0.43 4.20 -13.44
C ARG A 20 1.85 4.20 -13.99
N GLY A 21 2.25 3.08 -14.59
CA GLY A 21 3.60 2.86 -15.11
C GLY A 21 4.60 2.31 -14.09
N SER A 22 4.22 2.24 -12.81
CA SER A 22 4.99 1.56 -11.76
C SER A 22 4.40 0.20 -11.43
N LEU A 23 5.23 -0.73 -10.93
CA LEU A 23 4.73 -1.93 -10.26
C LEU A 23 4.13 -1.52 -8.91
N VAL A 24 2.85 -1.82 -8.71
CA VAL A 24 2.12 -1.42 -7.50
C VAL A 24 1.58 -2.66 -6.79
N LEU A 25 1.99 -2.83 -5.53
CA LEU A 25 1.39 -3.77 -4.60
C LEU A 25 0.27 -3.06 -3.81
N VAL A 26 -0.93 -3.62 -3.81
CA VAL A 26 -2.06 -3.14 -3.00
C VAL A 26 -2.29 -4.12 -1.85
N ASP A 27 -2.12 -3.65 -0.62
CA ASP A 27 -2.26 -4.44 0.60
C ASP A 27 -3.37 -3.89 1.49
N PHE A 28 -4.32 -4.75 1.87
CA PHE A 28 -5.45 -4.42 2.74
C PHE A 28 -5.20 -4.98 4.13
N TRP A 29 -4.77 -4.12 5.05
CA TRP A 29 -4.46 -4.50 6.42
C TRP A 29 -4.97 -3.46 7.43
N ALA A 30 -4.84 -3.77 8.71
CA ALA A 30 -5.19 -2.85 9.80
C ALA A 30 -4.21 -2.97 10.98
N SER A 31 -4.08 -1.90 11.77
CA SER A 31 -3.17 -1.84 12.93
C SER A 31 -3.40 -2.95 13.96
N TRP A 32 -4.66 -3.39 14.10
CA TRP A 32 -5.09 -4.46 14.99
C TRP A 32 -5.01 -5.86 14.35
N CYS A 33 -4.68 -5.97 13.07
CA CYS A 33 -4.50 -7.26 12.40
C CYS A 33 -3.14 -7.86 12.77
N GLY A 34 -3.11 -8.71 13.80
CA GLY A 34 -1.91 -9.40 14.25
C GLY A 34 -1.16 -10.18 13.15
N PRO A 35 -1.84 -11.04 12.36
CA PRO A 35 -1.21 -11.72 11.22
C PRO A 35 -0.63 -10.77 10.17
N CYS A 36 -1.36 -9.71 9.80
CA CYS A 36 -0.88 -8.73 8.81
C CYS A 36 0.40 -8.03 9.28
N ARG A 37 0.43 -7.61 10.55
CA ARG A 37 1.61 -6.98 11.17
C ARG A 37 2.85 -7.89 11.14
N ARG A 38 2.68 -9.21 11.22
CA ARG A 38 3.78 -10.18 11.09
C ARG A 38 4.29 -10.29 9.65
N GLU A 39 3.46 -9.99 8.66
CA GLU A 39 3.83 -10.03 7.24
C GLU A 39 4.45 -8.72 6.74
N ASN A 40 4.13 -7.57 7.36
CA ASN A 40 4.70 -6.26 6.99
C ASN A 40 6.24 -6.25 6.80
N PRO A 41 7.07 -6.91 7.62
CA PRO A 41 8.51 -6.97 7.39
C PRO A 41 8.89 -7.61 6.06
N ASN A 42 8.16 -8.64 5.61
CA ASN A 42 8.38 -9.30 4.33
C ASN A 42 7.97 -8.38 3.17
N VAL A 43 6.89 -7.62 3.32
CA VAL A 43 6.45 -6.60 2.36
C VAL A 43 7.51 -5.52 2.20
N VAL A 44 8.08 -5.03 3.31
CA VAL A 44 9.18 -4.04 3.29
C VAL A 44 10.42 -4.62 2.60
N ASN A 45 10.77 -5.87 2.89
CA ASN A 45 11.88 -6.55 2.24
C ASN A 45 11.68 -6.69 0.73
N ALA A 46 10.46 -7.04 0.29
CA ALA A 46 10.12 -7.11 -1.13
C ALA A 46 10.22 -5.74 -1.80
N TYR A 47 9.70 -4.68 -1.17
CA TYR A 47 9.79 -3.31 -1.67
C TYR A 47 11.23 -2.81 -1.81
N ASN A 48 12.12 -3.20 -0.90
CA ASN A 48 13.53 -2.80 -0.99
C ASN A 48 14.31 -3.58 -2.05
N LYS A 49 13.83 -4.76 -2.45
CA LYS A 49 14.50 -5.65 -3.39
C LYS A 49 14.18 -5.32 -4.85
N TYR A 50 12.99 -4.77 -5.13
CA TYR A 50 12.44 -4.55 -6.47
C TYR A 50 12.04 -3.09 -6.65
#